data_AF-A0A4R4YDG9-F1
#
_entry.id   AF-A0A4R4YDG9-F1
#
_cell.length_a   1.000
_cell.length_b   1.000
_cell.length_c   1.000
_cell.angle_alpha   90.00
_cell.angle_beta   90.00
_cell.angle_gamma   90.00
#
_symmetry.space_group_name_H-M   'P 1'
#
loop_
_entity.id
_entity.type
_entity.pdbx_description
1 polymer ?
#
loop_
_entity_poly.entity_id
_entity_poly.type
_entity_poly.pdbx_seq_one_letter_code
_entity_poly.pdbx_strand_id
1 'polypeptide(L)'
;MPECVRLFGGDPLQTREADFQDIYEEGYDLDPDDPSDGAILLDQQGDWVVVVEPTSYRGISSALLQQLSLNGAALSVSWTVNVDAYVKWAEHGHVLHIFEPPALDTVNPEKAEVGWVVDHGVDLNAWDQNWLAATLTLAEKITSVRLDRAWTERPHVGVTVGPMPSA
;
A
#
# COMPACT_ATOMS: atom_id res chain seq x y z
N MET A 1 -0.44 15.21 1.28
CA MET A 1 -1.81 14.65 1.41
C MET A 1 -2.77 15.08 0.28
N PRO A 2 -3.10 16.35 -0.01
CA PRO A 2 -4.09 16.68 -1.06
C PRO A 2 -3.72 16.21 -2.48
N GLU A 3 -2.43 16.21 -2.82
CA GLU A 3 -1.93 15.66 -4.08
C GLU A 3 -2.16 14.14 -4.17
N CYS A 4 -1.90 13.40 -3.08
CA CYS A 4 -2.15 11.97 -3.01
C CYS A 4 -3.63 11.66 -3.25
N VAL A 5 -4.54 12.40 -2.62
CA VAL A 5 -5.99 12.27 -2.87
C VAL A 5 -6.32 12.42 -4.35
N ARG A 6 -5.75 13.42 -5.04
CA ARG A 6 -5.99 13.60 -6.49
C ARG A 6 -5.41 12.47 -7.33
N LEU A 7 -4.20 11.99 -7.01
CA LEU A 7 -3.55 10.89 -7.73
C LEU A 7 -4.35 9.60 -7.64
N PHE A 8 -5.05 9.39 -6.52
CA PHE A 8 -5.97 8.26 -6.37
C PHE A 8 -7.35 8.50 -6.98
N GLY A 9 -7.63 9.65 -7.60
CA GLY A 9 -8.93 9.95 -8.22
C GLY A 9 -9.99 10.54 -7.27
N GLY A 10 -9.59 11.04 -6.11
CA GLY A 10 -10.47 11.73 -5.16
C GLY A 10 -10.46 13.25 -5.29
N ASP A 11 -11.48 13.89 -4.70
CA ASP A 11 -11.53 15.34 -4.52
C ASP A 11 -11.05 15.73 -3.10
N PRO A 12 -9.95 16.48 -2.94
CA PRO A 12 -9.48 16.95 -1.63
C PRO A 12 -10.48 17.81 -0.85
N LEU A 13 -11.51 18.34 -1.51
CA LEU A 13 -12.59 19.09 -0.86
C LEU A 13 -13.72 18.19 -0.34
N GLN A 14 -13.73 16.91 -0.70
CA GLN A 14 -14.71 15.91 -0.29
C GLN A 14 -14.11 14.85 0.64
N THR A 15 -13.25 15.31 1.56
CA THR A 15 -12.69 14.44 2.61
C THR A 15 -13.62 14.38 3.81
N ARG A 16 -13.62 13.26 4.51
CA ARG A 16 -14.36 13.07 5.77
C ARG A 16 -13.52 12.36 6.81
N GLU A 17 -13.95 12.42 8.05
CA GLU A 17 -13.44 11.52 9.08
C GLU A 17 -14.02 10.11 8.85
N ALA A 18 -13.17 9.09 8.93
CA ALA A 18 -13.54 7.68 8.72
C ALA A 18 -12.56 6.76 9.44
N ASP A 19 -12.99 5.57 9.84
CA ASP A 19 -12.09 4.48 10.22
C ASP A 19 -11.98 3.40 9.11
N PHE A 20 -11.26 2.30 9.39
CA PHE A 20 -11.11 1.22 8.41
C PHE A 20 -12.46 0.56 8.05
N GLN A 21 -13.34 0.37 9.02
CA GLN A 21 -14.63 -0.30 8.82
C GLN A 21 -15.54 0.57 7.94
N ASP A 22 -15.56 1.88 8.18
CA ASP A 22 -16.31 2.84 7.35
C ASP A 22 -15.94 2.74 5.87
N ILE A 23 -14.62 2.70 5.57
CA ILE A 23 -14.11 2.65 4.19
C ILE A 23 -14.32 1.26 3.58
N TYR A 24 -14.19 0.20 4.39
CA TYR A 24 -14.49 -1.16 3.94
C TYR A 24 -15.96 -1.28 3.51
N GLU A 25 -16.91 -0.87 4.36
CA GLU A 25 -18.34 -0.91 4.07
C GLU A 25 -18.72 -0.05 2.86
N GLU A 26 -18.25 1.21 2.82
CA GLU A 26 -18.50 2.09 1.67
C GLU A 26 -17.96 1.48 0.37
N GLY A 27 -16.78 0.86 0.41
CA GLY A 27 -16.19 0.19 -0.74
C GLY A 27 -17.04 -0.94 -1.33
N TYR A 28 -17.91 -1.59 -0.54
CA TYR A 28 -18.86 -2.61 -1.02
C TYR A 28 -20.20 -2.04 -1.45
N ASP A 29 -20.58 -0.88 -0.94
CA ASP A 29 -21.81 -0.18 -1.33
C ASP A 29 -21.66 0.55 -2.68
N LEU A 30 -20.42 0.82 -3.10
CA LEU A 30 -20.09 1.29 -4.44
C LEU A 30 -20.32 0.20 -5.48
N ASP A 31 -20.57 0.60 -6.73
CA ASP A 31 -20.95 -0.33 -7.81
C ASP A 31 -19.88 -1.41 -7.98
N PRO A 32 -20.18 -2.69 -7.64
CA PRO A 32 -19.19 -3.77 -7.74
C PRO A 32 -18.79 -4.07 -9.19
N ASP A 33 -19.60 -3.61 -10.15
CA ASP A 33 -19.33 -3.75 -11.59
C ASP A 33 -18.55 -2.56 -12.17
N ASP A 34 -18.34 -1.48 -11.40
CA ASP A 34 -17.49 -0.35 -11.78
C ASP A 34 -16.14 -0.38 -11.03
N PRO A 35 -15.08 -0.95 -11.64
CA PRO A 35 -13.75 -1.02 -11.01
C PRO A 35 -13.08 0.35 -10.88
N SER A 36 -13.69 1.41 -11.39
CA SER A 36 -13.18 2.77 -11.33
C SER A 36 -13.61 3.52 -10.07
N ASP A 37 -14.57 3.00 -9.31
CA ASP A 37 -14.99 3.54 -8.03
C ASP A 37 -14.30 2.83 -6.85
N GLY A 38 -14.30 3.46 -5.69
CA GLY A 38 -13.69 2.91 -4.49
C GLY A 38 -13.67 3.89 -3.32
N ALA A 39 -13.17 3.42 -2.19
CA ALA A 39 -12.95 4.25 -1.02
C ALA A 39 -11.56 3.97 -0.45
N ILE A 40 -10.88 5.03 -0.02
CA ILE A 40 -9.53 4.94 0.56
C ILE A 40 -9.48 5.64 1.92
N LEU A 41 -8.58 5.15 2.77
CA LEU A 41 -8.26 5.74 4.05
C LEU A 41 -6.84 6.30 4.00
N LEU A 42 -6.65 7.55 4.42
CA LEU A 42 -5.36 8.22 4.43
C LEU A 42 -4.97 8.70 5.83
N ASP A 43 -3.68 8.60 6.13
CA ASP A 43 -3.06 9.15 7.33
C ASP A 43 -1.69 9.72 7.00
N GLN A 44 -1.23 10.72 7.76
CA GLN A 44 0.13 11.26 7.65
C GLN A 44 0.92 10.87 8.90
N GLN A 45 1.98 10.10 8.72
CA GLN A 45 2.89 9.69 9.79
C GLN A 45 4.33 10.05 9.44
N GLY A 46 4.84 11.08 10.11
CA GLY A 46 6.14 11.67 9.76
C GLY A 46 6.12 12.13 8.31
N ASP A 47 7.09 11.68 7.52
CA ASP A 47 7.23 12.03 6.11
C ASP A 47 6.36 11.15 5.18
N TRP A 48 5.69 10.12 5.70
CA TRP A 48 4.89 9.18 4.92
C TRP A 48 3.42 9.54 4.92
N VAL A 49 2.81 9.49 3.72
CA VAL A 49 1.36 9.35 3.58
C VAL A 49 1.04 7.87 3.47
N VAL A 50 0.25 7.37 4.41
CA VAL A 50 -0.30 6.02 4.36
C VAL A 50 -1.60 6.06 3.58
N VAL A 51 -1.78 5.11 2.66
CA VAL A 51 -3.06 4.88 1.98
C VAL A 51 -3.44 3.42 2.18
N VAL A 52 -4.67 3.18 2.63
CA VAL A 52 -5.26 1.85 2.72
C VAL A 52 -6.43 1.76 1.76
N GLU A 53 -6.43 0.71 0.94
CA GLU A 53 -7.43 0.43 -0.08
C GLU A 53 -8.07 -0.93 0.18
N PRO A 54 -9.20 -0.99 0.90
CA PRO A 54 -9.80 -2.27 1.21
C PRO A 54 -10.42 -2.96 -0.02
N THR A 55 -10.83 -2.18 -1.05
CA THR A 55 -11.58 -2.70 -2.20
C THR A 55 -11.09 -2.23 -3.58
N SER A 56 -10.37 -1.10 -3.69
CA SER A 56 -10.03 -0.48 -4.99
C SER A 56 -8.71 -0.93 -5.63
N TYR A 57 -7.76 -1.42 -4.83
CA TYR A 57 -6.46 -1.98 -5.26
C TYR A 57 -5.63 -1.15 -6.27
N ARG A 58 -5.78 0.18 -6.31
CA ARG A 58 -5.14 1.08 -7.30
C ARG A 58 -3.63 1.16 -7.09
N GLY A 59 -3.18 1.02 -5.84
CA GLY A 59 -1.79 0.96 -5.42
C GLY A 59 -1.01 -0.22 -5.98
N ILE A 60 -1.67 -1.19 -6.65
CA ILE A 60 -0.99 -2.21 -7.45
C ILE A 60 -0.38 -1.60 -8.71
N SER A 61 -0.88 -0.46 -9.22
CA SER A 61 -0.36 0.18 -10.43
C SER A 61 1.08 0.67 -10.25
N SER A 62 2.00 0.12 -11.05
CA SER A 62 3.39 0.60 -11.08
C SER A 62 3.49 2.03 -11.59
N ALA A 63 2.58 2.47 -12.46
CA ALA A 63 2.55 3.85 -12.96
C ALA A 63 2.16 4.84 -11.85
N LEU A 64 1.15 4.48 -11.04
CA LEU A 64 0.78 5.28 -9.87
C LEU A 64 1.94 5.33 -8.86
N LEU A 65 2.59 4.20 -8.59
CA LEU A 65 3.72 4.13 -7.68
C LEU A 65 4.91 5.00 -8.16
N GLN A 66 5.20 5.00 -9.46
CA GLN A 66 6.20 5.89 -10.05
C GLN A 66 5.84 7.36 -9.81
N GLN A 67 4.60 7.76 -10.10
CA GLN A 67 4.14 9.13 -9.86
C GLN A 67 4.26 9.55 -8.39
N LEU A 68 3.82 8.68 -7.46
CA LEU A 68 3.93 8.94 -6.02
C LEU A 68 5.38 9.07 -5.55
N SER A 69 6.31 8.35 -6.20
CA SER A 69 7.74 8.38 -5.84
C SER A 69 8.55 9.50 -6.50
N LEU A 70 7.96 10.37 -7.34
CA LEU A 70 8.73 11.37 -8.11
C LEU A 70 9.64 12.26 -7.25
N ASN A 71 9.17 12.63 -6.05
CA ASN A 71 9.89 13.50 -5.11
C ASN A 71 10.30 12.78 -3.82
N GLY A 72 10.49 11.46 -3.87
CA GLY A 72 10.86 10.67 -2.71
C GLY A 72 10.76 9.18 -2.98
N ALA A 73 10.04 8.47 -2.12
CA ALA A 73 9.87 7.04 -2.21
C ALA A 73 8.40 6.64 -2.04
N ALA A 74 8.03 5.49 -2.59
CA ALA A 74 6.72 4.90 -2.43
C ALA A 74 6.84 3.37 -2.27
N LEU A 75 6.15 2.85 -1.25
CA LEU A 75 6.02 1.42 -0.97
C LEU A 75 4.56 1.01 -1.18
N SER A 76 4.33 -0.05 -1.93
CA SER A 76 3.04 -0.71 -2.04
C SER A 76 3.15 -2.14 -1.55
N VAL A 77 2.25 -2.51 -0.65
CA VAL A 77 2.03 -3.87 -0.16
C VAL A 77 0.58 -4.21 -0.43
N SER A 78 0.34 -5.28 -1.17
CA SER A 78 -1.01 -5.73 -1.52
C SER A 78 -1.10 -7.24 -1.42
N TRP A 79 -2.26 -7.75 -1.03
CA TRP A 79 -2.57 -9.18 -1.06
C TRP A 79 -4.08 -9.41 -1.24
N THR A 80 -4.44 -10.55 -1.81
CA THR A 80 -5.82 -11.04 -1.89
C THR A 80 -6.00 -12.30 -1.05
N VAL A 81 -7.26 -12.70 -0.83
CA VAL A 81 -7.58 -14.00 -0.22
C VAL A 81 -7.12 -15.20 -1.06
N ASN A 82 -6.88 -15.00 -2.36
CA ASN A 82 -6.35 -16.01 -3.27
C ASN A 82 -4.81 -16.05 -3.29
N VAL A 83 -4.16 -15.30 -2.39
CA VAL A 83 -2.70 -15.26 -2.22
C VAL A 83 -1.98 -14.57 -3.38
N ASP A 84 -2.70 -13.80 -4.22
CA ASP A 84 -2.07 -12.84 -5.13
C ASP A 84 -1.52 -11.69 -4.27
N ALA A 85 -0.20 -11.61 -4.12
CA ALA A 85 0.44 -10.65 -3.24
C ALA A 85 1.64 -10.00 -3.91
N TYR A 86 1.81 -8.69 -3.71
CA TYR A 86 2.91 -7.93 -4.29
C TYR A 86 3.51 -6.97 -3.27
N VAL A 87 4.84 -6.89 -3.29
CA VAL A 87 5.61 -5.79 -2.73
C VAL A 87 6.24 -5.03 -3.88
N LYS A 88 6.07 -3.71 -3.88
CA LYS A 88 6.69 -2.82 -4.86
C LYS A 88 7.34 -1.64 -4.15
N TRP A 89 8.60 -1.39 -4.46
CA TRP A 89 9.35 -0.24 -3.97
C TRP A 89 9.76 0.65 -5.14
N ALA A 90 9.49 1.94 -5.05
CA ALA A 90 9.90 2.92 -6.02
C ALA A 90 10.56 4.13 -5.35
N GLU A 91 11.56 4.68 -6.02
CA GLU A 91 12.24 5.91 -5.62
C GLU A 91 12.47 6.79 -6.85
N HIS A 92 12.28 8.10 -6.70
CA HIS A 92 12.56 9.10 -7.73
C HIS A 92 11.92 8.77 -9.09
N GLY A 93 10.71 8.21 -9.10
CA GLY A 93 10.00 7.83 -10.33
C GLY A 93 10.41 6.49 -10.93
N HIS A 94 11.26 5.70 -10.26
CA HIS A 94 11.74 4.41 -10.73
C HIS A 94 11.33 3.28 -9.79
N VAL A 95 10.70 2.24 -10.32
CA VAL A 95 10.42 1.02 -9.53
C VAL A 95 11.70 0.19 -9.45
N LEU A 96 12.20 -0.01 -8.24
CA LEU A 96 13.47 -0.68 -7.97
C LEU A 96 13.28 -2.16 -7.61
N HIS A 97 12.21 -2.48 -6.86
CA HIS A 97 11.88 -3.85 -6.48
C HIS A 97 10.42 -4.15 -6.77
N ILE A 98 10.16 -5.33 -7.34
CA ILE A 98 8.84 -5.93 -7.52
C ILE A 98 8.98 -7.42 -7.25
N PHE A 99 8.25 -7.95 -6.28
CA PHE A 99 8.22 -9.39 -6.05
C PHE A 99 6.92 -9.83 -5.38
N GLU A 100 6.67 -11.13 -5.46
CA GLU A 100 5.59 -11.82 -4.79
C GLU A 100 6.13 -12.37 -3.46
N PRO A 101 5.72 -11.83 -2.30
CA PRO A 101 6.20 -12.29 -1.00
C PRO A 101 6.10 -13.80 -0.75
N PRO A 102 5.01 -14.50 -1.15
CA PRO A 102 4.91 -15.95 -0.98
C PRO A 102 5.89 -16.75 -1.84
N ALA A 103 6.37 -16.16 -2.94
CA ALA A 103 7.29 -16.79 -3.89
C ALA A 103 8.73 -16.28 -3.73
N LEU A 104 9.03 -15.53 -2.67
CA LEU A 104 10.38 -15.09 -2.36
C LEU A 104 11.23 -16.32 -2.02
N ASP A 105 12.24 -16.59 -2.85
CA ASP A 105 13.15 -17.74 -2.70
C ASP A 105 14.20 -17.45 -1.62
N THR A 106 13.81 -17.63 -0.37
CA THR A 106 14.58 -17.33 0.84
C THR A 106 15.87 -18.14 0.98
N VAL A 107 16.04 -19.22 0.21
CA VAL A 107 17.27 -20.03 0.20
C VAL A 107 18.34 -19.50 -0.76
N ASN A 108 18.00 -18.52 -1.60
CA ASN A 108 18.93 -17.92 -2.56
C ASN A 108 19.29 -16.46 -2.20
N PRO A 109 20.39 -16.24 -1.45
CA PRO A 109 20.80 -14.90 -1.04
C PRO A 109 21.33 -14.02 -2.20
N GLU A 110 21.59 -14.59 -3.37
CA GLU A 110 22.05 -13.82 -4.55
C GLU A 110 20.89 -13.10 -5.26
N LYS A 111 19.64 -13.42 -4.93
CA LYS A 111 18.48 -12.68 -5.45
C LYS A 111 18.44 -11.29 -4.84
N ALA A 112 18.32 -10.28 -5.70
CA ALA A 112 18.34 -8.87 -5.29
C ALA A 112 17.27 -8.56 -4.24
N GLU A 113 16.09 -9.17 -4.35
CA GLU A 113 14.97 -8.95 -3.43
C GLU A 113 15.22 -9.59 -2.07
N VAL A 114 15.88 -10.75 -2.03
CA VAL A 114 16.29 -11.40 -0.78
C VAL A 114 17.33 -10.56 -0.06
N GLY A 115 18.34 -10.08 -0.80
CA GLY A 115 19.33 -9.13 -0.29
C GLY A 115 18.67 -7.87 0.26
N TRP A 116 17.76 -7.27 -0.50
CA TRP A 116 17.02 -6.08 -0.08
C TRP A 116 16.20 -6.28 1.20
N VAL A 117 15.51 -7.42 1.34
CA VAL A 117 14.77 -7.78 2.57
C VAL A 117 15.72 -7.92 3.77
N VAL A 118 16.86 -8.60 3.59
CA VAL A 118 17.87 -8.82 4.63
C VAL A 118 18.56 -7.52 5.03
N ASP A 119 18.87 -6.64 4.07
CA ASP A 119 19.50 -5.34 4.31
C ASP A 119 18.61 -4.42 5.16
N HIS A 120 17.29 -4.57 5.04
CA HIS A 120 16.33 -3.90 5.92
C HIS A 120 16.14 -4.62 7.25
N GLY A 121 16.88 -5.70 7.53
CA GLY A 121 16.91 -6.37 8.82
C GLY A 121 15.68 -7.22 9.13
N VAL A 122 15.07 -7.81 8.10
CA VAL A 122 14.00 -8.82 8.25
C VAL A 122 14.61 -10.23 8.22
N ASP A 123 14.22 -11.07 9.17
CA ASP A 123 14.68 -12.46 9.28
C ASP A 123 13.95 -13.34 8.24
N LEU A 124 14.71 -14.02 7.38
CA LEU A 124 14.16 -14.92 6.37
C LEU A 124 13.46 -16.14 6.98
N ASN A 125 13.85 -16.59 8.18
CA ASN A 125 13.12 -17.65 8.86
C ASN A 125 11.72 -17.19 9.28
N ALA A 126 11.57 -15.93 9.69
CA ALA A 126 10.27 -15.36 9.99
C ALA A 126 9.41 -15.20 8.72
N TRP A 127 10.06 -14.90 7.59
CA TRP A 127 9.41 -14.85 6.28
C TRP A 127 8.84 -16.21 5.86
N ASP A 128 9.63 -17.28 5.98
CA ASP A 128 9.17 -18.65 5.67
C ASP A 128 8.02 -19.10 6.57
N GLN A 129 8.00 -18.67 7.84
CA GLN A 129 6.94 -19.00 8.79
C GLN A 129 5.66 -18.22 8.52
N ASN A 130 5.76 -16.94 8.19
CA ASN A 130 4.63 -16.05 7.95
C ASN A 130 5.03 -14.87 7.06
N TRP A 131 5.00 -15.09 5.75
CA TRP A 131 5.38 -14.09 4.75
C TRP A 131 4.60 -12.78 4.90
N LEU A 132 3.32 -12.84 5.30
CA LEU A 132 2.47 -11.65 5.43
C LEU A 132 2.92 -10.79 6.60
N ALA A 133 3.12 -11.39 7.78
CA ALA A 133 3.64 -10.69 8.94
C ALA A 133 5.06 -10.15 8.69
N ALA A 134 5.91 -10.90 8.00
CA ALA A 134 7.25 -10.47 7.63
C ALA A 134 7.24 -9.31 6.61
N THR A 135 6.29 -9.32 5.66
CA THR A 135 6.11 -8.23 4.69
C THR A 135 5.65 -6.95 5.36
N LEU A 136 4.69 -7.03 6.30
CA LEU A 136 4.28 -5.88 7.09
C LEU A 136 5.43 -5.37 7.97
N THR A 137 6.22 -6.27 8.56
CA THR A 137 7.43 -5.90 9.31
C THR A 137 8.46 -5.19 8.43
N LEU A 138 8.65 -5.64 7.18
CA LEU A 138 9.51 -4.96 6.20
C LEU A 138 9.01 -3.52 5.95
N ALA A 139 7.70 -3.36 5.72
CA ALA A 139 7.08 -2.05 5.52
C ALA A 139 7.29 -1.13 6.74
N GLU A 140 7.08 -1.63 7.96
CA GLU A 140 7.35 -0.88 9.19
C GLU A 140 8.82 -0.48 9.31
N LYS A 141 9.77 -1.36 8.97
CA LYS A 141 11.21 -1.06 9.06
C LYS A 141 11.66 -0.01 8.04
N ILE A 142 11.12 -0.04 6.83
CA ILE A 142 11.41 0.95 5.78
C ILE A 142 10.85 2.32 6.16
N THR A 143 9.58 2.34 6.61
CA THR A 143 8.82 3.59 6.73
C THR A 143 8.81 4.17 8.14
N SER A 144 9.15 3.36 9.16
CA SER A 144 8.90 3.64 10.57
C SER A 144 7.41 3.88 10.91
N VAL A 145 6.50 3.59 9.99
CA VAL A 145 5.04 3.66 10.18
C VAL A 145 4.55 2.33 10.73
N ARG A 146 3.75 2.37 11.79
CA ARG A 146 3.15 1.17 12.40
C ARG A 146 1.65 1.12 12.09
N LEU A 147 1.22 0.04 11.45
CA LEU A 147 -0.20 -0.22 11.15
C LEU A 147 -0.69 -1.36 12.04
N ASP A 148 -1.15 -1.01 13.23
CA ASP A 148 -1.70 -1.98 14.18
C ASP A 148 -3.24 -1.86 14.29
N ARG A 149 -3.82 -2.70 15.15
CA ARG A 149 -5.25 -2.70 15.38
C ARG A 149 -5.78 -1.36 15.91
N ALA A 150 -5.02 -0.68 16.76
CA ALA A 150 -5.43 0.63 17.27
C ALA A 150 -5.41 1.68 16.16
N TRP A 151 -4.49 1.55 15.19
CA TRP A 151 -4.51 2.35 13.97
C TRP A 151 -5.79 2.10 13.17
N THR A 152 -6.24 0.86 12.98
CA THR A 152 -7.45 0.58 12.17
C THR A 152 -8.75 1.07 12.82
N GLU A 153 -8.79 1.17 14.15
CA GLU A 153 -9.99 1.52 14.94
C GLU A 153 -10.11 3.02 15.24
N ARG A 154 -9.08 3.83 14.95
CA ARG A 154 -9.14 5.28 15.15
C ARG A 154 -9.59 6.00 13.87
N PRO A 155 -10.15 7.22 13.97
CA PRO A 155 -10.52 7.98 12.79
C PRO A 155 -9.30 8.58 12.05
N HIS A 156 -9.39 8.62 10.72
CA HIS A 156 -8.45 9.22 9.77
C HIS A 156 -9.19 9.95 8.64
N VAL A 157 -8.49 10.27 7.55
CA VAL A 157 -9.08 10.92 6.37
C VAL A 157 -9.62 9.87 5.41
N GLY A 158 -10.94 9.75 5.34
CA GLY A 158 -11.65 8.94 4.37
C GLY A 158 -11.97 9.71 3.09
N VAL A 159 -11.86 9.05 1.93
CA VAL A 159 -12.17 9.62 0.62
C VAL A 159 -12.80 8.59 -0.30
N THR A 160 -13.97 8.91 -0.85
CA THR A 160 -14.53 8.23 -2.02
C THR A 160 -13.74 8.64 -3.25
N VAL A 161 -13.34 7.68 -4.07
CA VAL A 161 -12.47 7.90 -5.21
C VAL A 161 -13.13 7.36 -6.47
N GLY A 162 -13.17 8.19 -7.52
CA GLY A 162 -13.72 7.82 -8.82
C GLY A 162 -12.63 7.41 -9.81
N PRO A 163 -12.90 7.43 -11.13
CA PRO A 163 -11.95 7.07 -12.15
C PRO A 163 -10.58 7.73 -11.98
N MET A 164 -9.51 6.94 -12.16
CA MET A 164 -8.14 7.45 -12.12
C MET A 164 -7.97 8.60 -13.13
N PRO A 165 -7.28 9.69 -12.76
CA PRO A 165 -7.01 10.78 -13.68
C PRO A 165 -6.24 10.27 -14.91
N SER A 166 -6.59 10.78 -16.10
CA SER A 166 -5.79 10.57 -17.30
C SER A 166 -4.38 11.13 -17.08
N ALA A 167 -3.36 10.32 -17.38
CA ALA A 167 -1.95 10.72 -17.35
C ALA A 167 -1.62 11.80 -18.39
#